data_AF-A0A8T1IHP4-F1
#
_entry.id   AF-A0A8T1IHP4-F1
#
_cell.length_a   1.000
_cell.length_b   1.000
_cell.length_c   1.000
_cell.angle_alpha   90.00
_cell.angle_beta   90.00
_cell.angle_gamma   90.00
#
_symmetry.space_group_name_H-M   'P 1'
#
loop_
_entity.id
_entity.type
_entity.pdbx_description
1 polymer ?
#
loop_
_entity_poly.entity_id
_entity_poly.type
_entity_poly.pdbx_seq_one_letter_code
_entity_poly.pdbx_strand_id
1 'polypeptide(L)'
;MQRSVYRINVSQREEMLELMMKMLHIPTLTVYESGYKALKQYCKTNKKQSLFAYFDKNWNACNEMWSNFARGKYFTAGNTTTNRIEFNWNQLKMLLGLKTRSDETIAGLLQHQITITQQIISEIGHLHSTSRMPKTVPKSLRAVATRISANILEKVKRE
;
A
#
# COMPACT_ATOMS: atom_id res chain seq x y z
N MET A 1 19.68 6.85 2.09
CA MET A 1 19.04 7.51 3.25
C MET A 1 18.72 6.45 4.29
N GLN A 2 19.49 6.37 5.38
CA GLN A 2 19.24 5.42 6.47
C GLN A 2 17.97 5.88 7.22
N ARG A 3 16.93 5.05 7.27
CA ARG A 3 15.71 5.38 8.04
C ARG A 3 16.05 5.33 9.53
N SER A 4 15.81 6.44 10.23
CA SER A 4 15.91 6.50 11.68
C SER A 4 15.02 5.46 12.33
N VAL A 5 15.59 4.58 13.15
CA VAL A 5 14.83 3.53 13.85
C VAL A 5 14.34 4.10 15.18
N TYR A 6 13.07 4.53 15.21
CA TYR A 6 12.46 5.16 16.39
C TYR A 6 12.03 4.18 17.50
N ARG A 7 12.23 2.87 17.30
CA ARG A 7 11.92 1.78 18.26
C ARG A 7 10.55 1.97 18.92
N ILE A 8 9.50 2.01 18.11
CA ILE A 8 8.09 2.09 18.54
C ILE A 8 7.42 0.73 18.30
N ASN A 9 6.63 0.28 19.27
CA ASN A 9 5.77 -0.89 19.08
C ASN A 9 4.41 -0.46 18.46
N VAL A 10 3.56 -1.43 18.13
CA VAL A 10 2.29 -1.18 17.43
C VAL A 10 1.35 -0.30 18.26
N SER A 11 1.14 -0.62 19.55
CA SER A 11 0.28 0.15 20.45
C SER A 11 0.76 1.60 20.60
N GLN A 12 2.07 1.82 20.77
CA GLN A 12 2.66 3.16 20.84
C GLN A 12 2.46 3.95 19.54
N ARG A 13 2.53 3.28 18.38
CA ARG A 13 2.26 3.91 17.08
C ARG A 13 0.80 4.35 17.00
N GLU A 14 -0.14 3.53 17.46
CA GLU A 14 -1.56 3.84 17.43
C GLU A 14 -1.93 5.00 18.34
N GLU A 15 -1.44 5.00 19.58
CA GLU A 15 -1.64 6.10 20.54
C GLU A 15 -1.10 7.44 19.99
N MET A 16 0.10 7.41 19.42
CA MET A 16 0.69 8.61 18.80
C MET A 16 -0.11 9.08 17.59
N LEU A 17 -0.57 8.15 16.75
CA LEU A 17 -1.39 8.48 15.59
C LEU A 17 -2.69 9.13 16.03
N GLU A 18 -3.33 8.63 17.09
CA GLU A 18 -4.55 9.20 17.64
C GLU A 18 -4.34 10.65 18.12
N LEU A 19 -3.25 10.90 18.86
CA LEU A 19 -2.87 12.25 19.30
C LEU A 19 -2.64 13.19 18.11
N MET A 20 -1.93 12.73 17.08
CA MET A 20 -1.67 13.52 15.86
C MET A 20 -2.93 13.77 15.04
N MET A 21 -3.82 12.77 14.91
CA MET A 21 -5.10 12.92 14.21
C MET A 21 -6.03 13.92 14.92
N LYS A 22 -6.05 13.92 16.25
CA LYS A 22 -6.75 14.96 17.00
C LYS A 22 -6.22 16.33 16.62
N MET A 23 -4.90 16.50 16.51
CA MET A 23 -4.30 17.77 16.09
C MET A 23 -4.66 18.21 14.67
N LEU A 24 -4.86 17.27 13.75
CA LEU A 24 -5.25 17.56 12.36
C LEU A 24 -6.62 18.24 12.27
N HIS A 25 -7.59 17.75 13.02
CA HIS A 25 -9.00 18.16 12.90
C HIS A 25 -9.39 19.37 13.75
N ILE A 26 -8.47 19.91 14.55
CA ILE A 26 -8.76 21.01 15.46
C ILE A 26 -9.11 22.31 14.69
N PRO A 27 -10.19 23.01 15.08
CA PRO A 27 -10.64 24.22 14.40
C PRO A 27 -9.93 25.51 14.84
N THR A 28 -9.24 25.53 15.99
CA THR A 28 -8.63 26.75 16.54
C THR A 28 -7.17 26.57 16.94
N LEU A 29 -6.38 27.64 16.81
CA LEU A 29 -4.97 27.64 17.19
C LEU A 29 -4.76 27.30 18.68
N THR A 30 -5.63 27.79 19.57
CA THR A 30 -5.53 27.56 21.02
C THR A 30 -5.65 26.08 21.39
N VAL A 31 -6.57 25.37 20.73
CA VAL A 31 -6.77 23.95 20.96
C VAL A 31 -5.63 23.15 20.30
N TYR A 32 -5.07 23.63 19.17
CA TYR A 32 -3.91 23.01 18.53
C TYR A 32 -2.68 23.06 19.43
N GLU A 33 -2.38 24.23 20.01
CA GLU A 33 -1.30 24.42 20.98
C GLU A 33 -1.45 23.50 22.21
N SER A 34 -2.70 23.29 22.64
CA SER A 34 -3.00 22.37 23.74
C SER A 34 -2.69 20.92 23.36
N GLY A 35 -3.07 20.50 22.14
CA GLY A 35 -2.73 19.20 21.58
C GLY A 35 -1.22 19.01 21.40
N TYR A 36 -0.52 20.04 20.92
CA TYR A 36 0.94 20.03 20.78
C TYR A 36 1.64 19.82 22.13
N LYS A 37 1.20 20.54 23.17
CA LYS A 37 1.71 20.35 24.54
C LYS A 37 1.42 18.95 25.07
N ALA A 38 0.24 18.42 24.82
CA ALA A 38 -0.12 17.05 25.21
C ALA A 38 0.79 16.01 24.53
N LEU A 39 1.03 16.15 23.22
CA LEU A 39 1.94 15.29 22.47
C LEU A 39 3.38 15.40 22.98
N LYS A 40 3.85 16.62 23.27
CA LYS A 40 5.18 16.86 23.87
C LYS A 40 5.33 16.17 25.22
N GLN A 41 4.32 16.28 26.07
CA GLN A 41 4.32 15.65 27.39
C GLN A 41 4.28 14.13 27.28
N TYR A 42 3.44 13.56 26.41
CA TYR A 42 3.39 12.12 26.14
C TYR A 42 4.76 11.60 25.68
N CYS A 43 5.41 12.27 24.73
CA CYS A 43 6.73 11.89 24.25
C CYS A 43 7.81 12.00 25.33
N LYS A 44 7.70 12.97 26.24
CA LYS A 44 8.60 13.10 27.40
C LYS A 44 8.43 11.93 28.36
N THR A 45 7.19 11.62 28.76
CA THR A 45 6.87 10.52 29.69
C THR A 45 7.30 9.16 29.13
N ASN A 46 7.08 8.93 27.82
CA ASN A 46 7.39 7.66 27.16
C ASN A 46 8.80 7.55 26.58
N LYS A 47 9.71 8.50 26.89
CA LYS A 47 11.09 8.54 26.40
C LYS A 47 11.20 8.49 24.85
N LYS A 48 10.35 9.27 24.16
CA LYS A 48 10.26 9.36 22.69
C LYS A 48 10.68 10.75 22.15
N GLN A 49 11.70 11.35 22.76
CA GLN A 49 12.15 12.71 22.42
C GLN A 49 12.61 12.84 20.96
N SER A 50 13.26 11.83 20.40
CA SER A 50 13.71 11.82 19.00
C SER A 50 12.55 11.87 18.01
N LEU A 51 11.43 11.22 18.32
CA LEU A 51 10.23 11.23 17.50
C LEU A 51 9.51 12.57 17.62
N PHE A 52 9.45 13.15 18.82
CA PHE A 52 8.94 14.50 19.00
C PHE A 52 9.78 15.55 18.25
N ALA A 53 11.12 15.46 18.29
CA ALA A 53 11.99 16.35 17.54
C ALA A 53 11.75 16.25 16.02
N TYR A 54 11.49 15.03 15.52
CA TYR A 54 11.08 14.84 14.14
C TYR A 54 9.73 15.49 13.84
N PHE A 55 8.71 15.27 14.69
CA PHE A 55 7.39 15.89 14.53
C PHE A 55 7.49 17.42 14.55
N ASP A 56 8.22 17.98 15.50
CA ASP A 56 8.35 19.42 15.64
C ASP A 56 9.01 20.05 14.40
N LYS A 57 10.12 19.45 13.95
CA LYS A 57 10.85 19.93 12.77
C LYS A 57 10.08 19.80 11.46
N ASN A 58 9.34 18.70 11.26
CA ASN A 58 8.81 18.35 9.94
C ASN A 58 7.29 18.48 9.80
N TRP A 59 6.55 18.42 10.91
CA TRP A 59 5.09 18.55 10.92
C TRP A 59 4.67 19.86 11.54
N ASN A 60 5.14 20.18 12.75
CA ASN A 60 4.76 21.43 13.41
C ASN A 60 5.25 22.66 12.64
N ALA A 61 6.48 22.63 12.11
CA ALA A 61 7.04 23.72 11.32
C ALA A 61 6.21 24.09 10.05
N CYS A 62 5.39 23.18 9.54
CA CYS A 62 4.51 23.40 8.40
C CYS A 62 3.03 23.18 8.76
N ASN A 63 2.65 23.40 10.03
CA ASN A 63 1.29 23.15 10.52
C ASN A 63 0.18 23.86 9.73
N GLU A 64 0.50 24.98 9.08
CA GLU A 64 -0.44 25.72 8.24
C GLU A 64 -0.90 24.93 7.01
N MET A 65 -0.08 24.00 6.51
CA MET A 65 -0.38 23.22 5.31
C MET A 65 -1.31 22.05 5.54
N TRP A 66 -1.42 21.56 6.78
CA TRP A 66 -2.19 20.34 7.08
C TRP A 66 -3.26 20.53 8.15
N SER A 67 -3.05 21.40 9.14
CA SER A 67 -4.01 21.58 10.24
C SER A 67 -5.29 22.32 9.80
N ASN A 68 -6.44 21.90 10.33
CA ASN A 68 -7.72 22.50 9.97
C ASN A 68 -7.86 23.95 10.42
N PHE A 69 -7.32 24.34 11.58
CA PHE A 69 -7.43 25.72 12.07
C PHE A 69 -6.79 26.74 11.11
N ALA A 70 -5.69 26.36 10.43
CA ALA A 70 -5.02 27.22 9.47
C ALA A 70 -5.66 27.13 8.08
N ARG A 71 -6.04 25.92 7.65
CA ARG A 71 -6.65 25.67 6.34
C ARG A 71 -8.10 26.15 6.23
N GLY A 72 -8.82 26.21 7.34
CA GLY A 72 -10.21 26.69 7.42
C GLY A 72 -10.40 28.14 6.97
N LYS A 73 -9.31 28.91 6.81
CA LYS A 73 -9.32 30.24 6.19
C LYS A 73 -9.65 30.22 4.70
N TYR A 74 -9.47 29.08 4.02
CA TYR A 74 -9.73 28.94 2.59
C TYR A 74 -11.00 28.14 2.36
N PHE A 75 -11.91 28.68 1.56
CA PHE A 75 -13.10 27.94 1.13
C PHE A 75 -12.69 26.80 0.21
N THR A 76 -12.71 25.58 0.74
CA THR A 76 -12.36 24.38 -0.02
C THR A 76 -13.56 23.66 -0.60
N ALA A 77 -14.79 24.02 -0.19
CA ALA A 77 -16.03 23.28 -0.50
C ALA A 77 -15.92 21.75 -0.24
N GLY A 78 -15.07 21.34 0.71
CA GLY A 78 -14.77 19.92 0.95
C GLY A 78 -13.89 19.27 -0.13
N ASN A 79 -13.30 20.01 -1.06
CA ASN A 79 -12.35 19.50 -2.05
C ASN A 79 -10.92 19.59 -1.52
N THR A 80 -10.57 18.72 -0.59
CA THR A 80 -9.22 18.64 -0.03
C THR A 80 -8.43 17.48 -0.60
N THR A 81 -7.09 17.57 -0.60
CA THR A 81 -6.22 16.46 -0.99
C THR A 81 -6.53 15.19 -0.18
N THR A 82 -6.80 15.34 1.12
CA THR A 82 -7.25 14.24 1.99
C THR A 82 -8.50 13.57 1.43
N ASN A 83 -9.53 14.35 1.09
CA ASN A 83 -10.80 13.80 0.59
C ASN A 83 -10.62 13.07 -0.74
N ARG A 84 -9.75 13.57 -1.63
CA ARG A 84 -9.43 12.88 -2.90
C ARG A 84 -8.68 11.56 -2.67
N ILE A 85 -7.71 11.57 -1.75
CA ILE A 85 -6.95 10.38 -1.38
C ILE A 85 -7.89 9.35 -0.74
N GLU A 86 -8.70 9.76 0.22
CA GLU A 86 -9.68 8.90 0.89
C GLU A 86 -10.72 8.34 -0.08
N PHE A 87 -11.21 9.15 -1.02
CA PHE A 87 -12.12 8.68 -2.06
C PHE A 87 -11.49 7.58 -2.92
N ASN A 88 -10.27 7.79 -3.43
CA ASN A 88 -9.56 6.79 -4.22
C ASN A 88 -9.30 5.50 -3.41
N TRP A 89 -8.95 5.64 -2.12
CA TRP A 89 -8.82 4.48 -1.24
C TRP A 89 -10.14 3.75 -1.01
N ASN A 90 -11.24 4.48 -0.88
CA ASN A 90 -12.55 3.87 -0.71
C ASN A 90 -12.96 3.06 -1.95
N GLN A 91 -12.67 3.56 -3.15
CA GLN A 91 -12.88 2.81 -4.40
C GLN A 91 -12.08 1.50 -4.40
N LEU A 92 -10.81 1.55 -4.01
CA LEU A 92 -9.97 0.35 -3.91
C LEU A 92 -10.49 -0.64 -2.86
N LYS A 93 -10.92 -0.15 -1.70
CA LYS A 93 -11.52 -0.96 -0.63
C LYS A 93 -12.77 -1.68 -1.10
N MET A 94 -13.65 -1.00 -1.85
CA MET A 94 -14.84 -1.59 -2.44
C MET A 94 -14.50 -2.71 -3.42
N LEU A 95 -13.50 -2.51 -4.29
CA LEU A 95 -13.04 -3.54 -5.23
C LEU A 95 -12.49 -4.78 -4.51
N LEU A 96 -11.86 -4.60 -3.35
CA LEU A 96 -11.27 -5.68 -2.55
C LEU A 96 -12.24 -6.28 -1.52
N GLY A 97 -13.44 -5.72 -1.34
CA GLY A 97 -14.38 -6.12 -0.29
C GLY A 97 -13.90 -5.83 1.14
N LEU A 98 -12.95 -4.91 1.32
CA LEU A 98 -12.32 -4.60 2.62
C LEU A 98 -12.93 -3.33 3.25
N LYS A 99 -13.10 -3.31 4.58
CA LYS A 99 -13.50 -2.11 5.35
C LYS A 99 -12.36 -1.59 6.24
N THR A 100 -11.12 -1.84 5.85
CA THR A 100 -9.94 -1.65 6.69
C THR A 100 -9.28 -0.29 6.46
N ARG A 101 -8.31 0.09 7.29
CA ARG A 101 -7.50 1.31 7.09
C ARG A 101 -6.64 1.20 5.82
N SER A 102 -6.10 2.31 5.29
CA SER A 102 -5.34 2.27 4.03
C SER A 102 -4.10 1.37 4.11
N ASP A 103 -3.40 1.33 5.24
CA ASP A 103 -2.26 0.42 5.45
C ASP A 103 -2.69 -1.06 5.43
N GLU A 104 -3.81 -1.37 6.07
CA GLU A 104 -4.40 -2.71 6.04
C GLU A 104 -4.97 -3.08 4.67
N THR A 105 -5.47 -2.10 3.91
CA THR A 105 -5.97 -2.29 2.54
C THR A 105 -4.80 -2.67 1.61
N ILE A 106 -3.66 -2.00 1.73
CA ILE A 106 -2.45 -2.34 0.96
C ILE A 106 -1.95 -3.74 1.33
N ALA A 107 -1.89 -4.06 2.63
CA ALA A 107 -1.52 -5.40 3.08
C ALA A 107 -2.46 -6.48 2.52
N GLY A 108 -3.77 -6.23 2.56
CA GLY A 108 -4.79 -7.11 1.96
C GLY A 108 -4.63 -7.27 0.45
N LEU A 109 -4.34 -6.19 -0.28
CA LEU A 109 -4.08 -6.25 -1.73
C LEU A 109 -2.84 -7.08 -2.05
N LEU A 110 -1.74 -6.88 -1.32
CA LEU A 110 -0.53 -7.68 -1.49
C LEU A 110 -0.78 -9.16 -1.20
N GLN A 111 -1.52 -9.46 -0.14
CA GLN A 111 -1.90 -10.83 0.20
C GLN A 111 -2.77 -11.46 -0.90
N HIS A 112 -3.73 -10.70 -1.43
CA HIS A 112 -4.58 -11.16 -2.53
C HIS A 112 -3.77 -11.47 -3.80
N GLN A 113 -2.80 -10.61 -4.15
CA GLN A 113 -1.88 -10.85 -5.28
C GLN A 113 -1.03 -12.11 -5.08
N ILE A 114 -0.54 -12.35 -3.85
CA ILE A 114 0.17 -13.59 -3.52
C ILE A 114 -0.75 -14.80 -3.73
N THR A 115 -1.99 -14.74 -3.25
CA THR A 115 -2.97 -15.83 -3.40
C THR A 115 -3.27 -16.12 -4.87
N ILE A 116 -3.54 -15.10 -5.69
CA ILE A 116 -3.75 -15.29 -7.14
C ILE A 116 -2.52 -15.90 -7.80
N THR A 117 -1.32 -15.42 -7.46
CA THR A 117 -0.08 -15.94 -8.03
C THR A 117 0.11 -17.42 -7.68
N GLN A 118 -0.19 -17.81 -6.45
CA GLN A 118 -0.14 -19.21 -6.01
C GLN A 118 -1.16 -20.08 -6.75
N GLN A 119 -2.38 -19.57 -6.97
CA GLN A 119 -3.40 -20.27 -7.77
C GLN A 119 -2.93 -20.49 -9.21
N ILE A 120 -2.40 -19.45 -9.86
CA ILE A 120 -1.86 -19.55 -11.22
C ILE A 120 -0.72 -20.58 -11.29
N ILE A 121 0.22 -20.55 -10.34
CA ILE A 121 1.33 -21.52 -10.28
C ILE A 121 0.78 -22.94 -10.11
N SER A 122 -0.20 -23.13 -9.22
CA SER A 122 -0.84 -24.43 -9.00
C SER A 122 -1.53 -24.93 -10.28
N GLU A 123 -2.22 -24.06 -10.99
CA GLU A 123 -2.94 -24.40 -12.21
C GLU A 123 -1.98 -24.73 -13.37
N ILE A 124 -0.87 -23.98 -13.50
CA ILE A 124 0.23 -24.32 -14.42
C ILE A 124 0.83 -25.70 -14.07
N GLY A 125 1.08 -25.97 -12.78
CA GLY A 125 1.59 -27.26 -12.32
C GLY A 125 0.63 -28.42 -12.60
N HIS A 126 -0.67 -28.20 -12.40
CA HIS A 126 -1.71 -29.17 -12.75
C HIS A 126 -1.77 -29.41 -14.26
N LEU A 127 -1.74 -28.36 -15.08
CA LEU A 127 -1.68 -28.47 -16.53
C LEU A 127 -0.44 -29.23 -16.98
N HIS A 128 0.73 -28.97 -16.39
CA HIS A 128 1.94 -29.73 -16.71
C HIS A 128 1.82 -31.22 -16.34
N SER A 129 1.15 -31.54 -15.23
CA SER A 129 0.98 -32.91 -14.75
C SER A 129 -0.09 -33.70 -15.52
N THR A 130 -1.11 -33.02 -16.03
CA THR A 130 -2.25 -33.63 -16.75
C THR A 130 -2.13 -33.54 -18.27
N SER A 131 -1.35 -32.58 -18.76
CA SER A 131 -1.00 -32.50 -20.18
C SER A 131 -0.17 -33.72 -20.52
N ARG A 132 -0.71 -34.57 -21.39
CA ARG A 132 0.08 -35.58 -22.09
C ARG A 132 1.01 -34.82 -23.01
N MET A 133 2.17 -34.40 -22.51
CA MET A 133 3.28 -34.02 -23.37
C MET A 133 3.59 -35.26 -24.20
N PRO A 134 3.25 -35.26 -25.50
CA PRO A 134 3.55 -36.43 -26.32
C PRO A 134 5.07 -36.53 -26.35
N LYS A 135 5.62 -37.71 -26.00
CA LYS A 135 7.08 -37.96 -25.99
C LYS A 135 7.77 -37.67 -27.32
N THR A 136 6.97 -37.47 -28.37
CA THR A 136 7.36 -37.14 -29.74
C THR A 136 6.28 -36.24 -30.33
N VAL A 137 6.65 -35.24 -31.11
CA VAL A 137 5.68 -34.36 -31.78
C VAL A 137 4.69 -35.16 -32.65
N PRO A 138 3.36 -34.94 -32.52
CA PRO A 138 2.34 -35.61 -33.32
C PRO A 138 2.57 -35.52 -34.83
N LYS A 139 2.30 -36.62 -35.56
CA LYS A 139 2.52 -36.71 -37.02
C LYS A 139 1.82 -35.60 -37.81
N SER A 140 0.63 -35.17 -37.37
CA SER A 140 -0.12 -34.08 -38.00
C SER A 140 0.61 -32.73 -37.92
N LEU A 141 1.19 -32.40 -36.76
CA LEU A 141 1.97 -31.16 -36.59
C LEU A 141 3.28 -31.20 -37.39
N ARG A 142 3.93 -32.38 -37.48
CA ARG A 142 5.11 -32.56 -38.36
C ARG A 142 4.76 -32.37 -39.83
N ALA A 143 3.59 -32.86 -40.27
CA ALA A 143 3.09 -32.69 -41.64
C ALA A 143 2.65 -31.25 -41.95
N VAL A 144 2.26 -30.47 -40.94
CA VAL A 144 2.00 -29.03 -41.10
C VAL A 144 3.32 -28.26 -41.16
N ALA A 145 4.29 -28.60 -40.30
CA ALA A 145 5.62 -27.98 -40.27
C ALA A 145 6.35 -28.09 -41.61
N THR A 146 6.25 -29.24 -42.31
CA THR A 146 6.83 -29.42 -43.65
C THR A 146 6.29 -28.45 -44.69
N ARG A 147 5.06 -27.94 -44.51
CA ARG A 147 4.38 -27.04 -45.45
C ARG A 147 4.57 -25.57 -45.13
N ILE A 148 4.93 -25.23 -43.89
CA ILE A 148 5.08 -23.84 -43.43
C ILE A 148 6.51 -23.32 -43.67
N SER A 149 7.55 -24.07 -43.25
CA SER A 149 8.94 -23.73 -43.60
C SER A 149 9.92 -24.85 -43.23
N ALA A 150 11.05 -24.90 -43.95
CA ALA A 150 12.13 -25.84 -43.66
C ALA A 150 12.71 -25.68 -42.24
N ASN A 151 12.78 -24.45 -41.73
CA ASN A 151 13.32 -24.18 -40.39
C ASN A 151 12.39 -24.72 -39.28
N ILE A 152 11.08 -24.52 -39.41
CA ILE A 152 10.10 -25.05 -38.45
C ILE A 152 10.06 -26.58 -38.48
N LEU A 153 10.21 -27.19 -39.67
CA LEU A 153 10.34 -28.64 -39.80
C LEU A 153 11.58 -29.19 -39.07
N GLU A 154 12.74 -28.56 -39.24
CA GLU A 154 13.99 -29.00 -38.60
C GLU A 154 13.95 -28.85 -37.07
N LYS A 155 13.24 -27.85 -36.55
CA LYS A 155 13.00 -27.70 -35.11
C LYS A 155 12.09 -28.80 -34.56
N VAL A 156 10.98 -29.09 -35.25
CA VAL A 156 10.00 -30.13 -34.88
C VAL A 156 10.55 -31.56 -34.98
N LYS A 157 11.62 -31.79 -35.75
CA LYS A 157 12.28 -33.11 -35.82
C LYS A 157 13.18 -33.41 -34.61
N ARG A 158 13.65 -32.37 -33.91
CA ARG A 158 14.59 -32.50 -32.77
C ARG A 158 13.88 -32.64 -31.42
N GLU A 159 12.57 -32.39 -31.40
CA GLU A 159 11.63 -32.56 -30.28
C GLU A 159 10.79 -33.84 -30.45
#